data_AF-A0A529KY57-F1
#
_entry.id   AF-A0A529KY57-F1
#
_cell.length_a   1.000
_cell.length_b   1.000
_cell.length_c   1.000
_cell.angle_alpha   90.00
_cell.angle_beta   90.00
_cell.angle_gamma   90.00
#
_symmetry.space_group_name_H-M   'P 1'
#
loop_
_entity.id
_entity.type
_entity.pdbx_description
1 polymer ?
#
loop_
_entity_poly.entity_id
_entity_poly.type
_entity_poly.pdbx_seq_one_letter_code
_entity_poly.pdbx_strand_id
1 'polypeptide(L)'
;YTFASMTRQLTESELSNVGNKRTYGLIPADSFGTTVRRTIDNRLFLRNVYSYATNFKTTKQDVLRARTQQQVAFDRRWPGLSSIGFEASWGGLLTLAQNGGMVFGELAHDVYGAAFCNG
;
A
#
# COMPACT_ATOMS: atom_id res chain seq x y z
N TYR A 1 2.14 3.12 10.82
CA TYR A 1 1.92 3.76 9.51
C TYR A 1 2.29 2.78 8.42
N THR A 2 1.56 2.84 7.31
CA THR A 2 1.85 2.09 6.08
C THR A 2 2.19 3.05 4.98
N PHE A 3 3.06 2.64 4.06
CA PHE A 3 3.46 3.47 2.93
C PHE A 3 3.09 2.81 1.62
N ALA A 4 2.93 3.63 0.59
CA ALA A 4 2.71 3.14 -0.75
C ALA A 4 3.32 4.06 -1.80
N SER A 5 3.56 3.48 -2.97
CA SER A 5 3.96 4.22 -4.16
C SER A 5 3.16 3.76 -5.37
N MET A 6 3.01 4.67 -6.32
CA MET A 6 2.25 4.48 -7.55
C MET A 6 3.05 4.93 -8.75
N THR A 7 3.02 4.13 -9.81
CA THR A 7 3.64 4.47 -11.09
C THR A 7 2.84 5.56 -11.79
N ARG A 8 3.43 6.16 -12.84
CA ARG A 8 2.63 6.79 -13.89
C ARG A 8 1.72 5.76 -14.56
N GLN A 9 0.80 6.22 -15.41
CA GLN A 9 0.07 5.31 -16.30
C GLN A 9 1.08 4.54 -17.17
N LEU A 10 0.87 3.24 -17.28
CA LEU A 10 1.67 2.37 -18.12
C LEU A 10 1.28 2.55 -19.59
N THR A 11 2.26 2.46 -20.48
CA THR A 11 2.03 2.44 -21.92
C THR A 11 1.42 1.11 -22.35
N GLU A 12 0.83 1.04 -23.53
CA GLU A 12 0.31 -0.21 -24.10
C GLU A 12 1.38 -1.30 -24.19
N SER A 13 2.62 -0.94 -24.51
CA SER A 13 3.74 -1.88 -24.57
C SER A 13 4.11 -2.42 -23.18
N GLU A 14 4.08 -1.58 -22.15
CA GLU A 14 4.39 -1.96 -20.76
C GLU A 14 3.29 -2.85 -20.15
N LEU A 15 2.03 -2.67 -20.57
CA LEU A 15 0.89 -3.43 -20.06
C LEU A 15 1.00 -4.94 -20.29
N SER A 16 1.71 -5.36 -21.34
CA SER A 16 1.96 -6.78 -21.61
C SER A 16 2.78 -7.46 -20.51
N ASN A 17 3.56 -6.69 -19.73
CA ASN A 17 4.46 -7.20 -18.68
C ASN A 17 3.80 -7.29 -17.29
N VAL A 18 2.57 -6.81 -17.11
CA VAL A 18 1.91 -6.69 -15.81
C VAL A 18 0.66 -7.55 -15.68
N GLY A 19 0.50 -8.52 -16.59
CA GLY A 19 -0.61 -9.46 -16.61
C GLY A 19 -1.85 -8.97 -17.35
N ASN A 20 -2.71 -9.91 -17.73
CA ASN A 20 -3.75 -9.71 -18.74
C ASN A 20 -5.09 -9.20 -18.16
N LYS A 21 -5.23 -9.08 -16.84
CA LYS A 21 -6.44 -8.54 -16.22
C LYS A 21 -6.43 -7.02 -16.23
N ARG A 22 -7.54 -6.42 -16.65
CA ARG A 22 -7.74 -4.96 -16.70
C ARG A 22 -7.48 -4.30 -15.33
N THR A 23 -7.94 -4.93 -14.25
CA THR A 23 -7.67 -4.55 -12.87
C THR A 23 -7.40 -5.80 -12.03
N TYR A 24 -6.53 -5.68 -11.04
CA TYR A 24 -6.31 -6.75 -10.07
C TYR A 24 -5.75 -6.21 -8.76
N GLY A 25 -5.89 -7.00 -7.70
CA GLY A 25 -5.21 -6.81 -6.43
C GLY A 25 -4.56 -8.13 -5.99
N LEU A 26 -3.31 -8.05 -5.56
CA LEU A 26 -2.56 -9.15 -4.97
C LEU A 26 -2.23 -8.76 -3.54
N ILE A 27 -2.57 -9.62 -2.58
CA ILE A 27 -2.19 -9.47 -1.18
C ILE A 27 -1.17 -10.55 -0.83
N PRO A 28 -0.20 -10.27 0.05
CA PRO A 28 0.77 -11.25 0.47
C PRO A 28 0.13 -12.31 1.38
N ALA A 29 0.72 -13.51 1.42
CA ALA A 29 0.39 -14.49 2.43
C ALA A 29 0.88 -14.07 3.83
N ASP A 30 2.03 -13.39 3.90
CA ASP A 30 2.60 -12.88 5.13
C ASP A 30 2.09 -11.47 5.47
N SER A 31 1.84 -11.21 6.76
CA SER A 31 1.28 -9.97 7.32
C SER A 31 2.08 -8.69 7.00
N PHE A 32 3.30 -8.82 6.47
CA PHE A 32 4.17 -7.70 6.08
C PHE A 32 4.69 -7.77 4.64
N GLY A 33 4.11 -8.64 3.81
CA GLY A 33 4.51 -8.74 2.41
C GLY A 33 4.01 -7.57 1.56
N THR A 34 4.18 -7.69 0.24
CA THR A 34 3.82 -6.62 -0.70
C THR A 34 2.42 -6.80 -1.23
N THR A 35 1.56 -5.81 -1.00
CA THR A 35 0.30 -5.67 -1.72
C THR A 35 0.55 -4.95 -3.05
N VAL A 36 0.01 -5.48 -4.13
CA VAL A 36 0.07 -4.88 -5.46
C VAL A 36 -1.33 -4.65 -5.97
N ARG A 37 -1.61 -3.51 -6.61
CA ARG A 37 -2.83 -3.31 -7.37
C ARG A 37 -2.55 -2.74 -8.75
N ARG A 38 -3.33 -3.16 -9.74
CA ARG A 38 -3.45 -2.48 -11.04
C ARG A 38 -4.78 -1.75 -11.07
N THR A 39 -4.72 -0.44 -11.28
CA THR A 39 -5.90 0.44 -11.34
C THR A 39 -6.57 0.38 -12.73
N ILE A 40 -7.80 0.89 -12.81
CA ILE A 40 -8.56 0.92 -14.07
C ILE A 40 -7.91 1.80 -15.15
N ASP A 41 -7.15 2.81 -14.72
CA ASP A 41 -6.37 3.71 -15.58
C ASP A 41 -4.92 3.22 -15.78
N ASN A 42 -4.67 1.93 -15.59
CA ASN A 42 -3.40 1.26 -15.93
C ASN A 42 -2.17 1.76 -15.14
N ARG A 43 -2.32 2.03 -13.84
CA ARG A 43 -1.21 2.30 -12.93
C ARG A 43 -0.96 1.09 -12.03
N LEU A 44 0.29 0.92 -11.61
CA LEU A 44 0.64 -0.03 -10.57
C LEU A 44 0.82 0.69 -9.24
N PHE A 45 0.18 0.14 -8.22
CA PHE A 45 0.27 0.55 -6.83
C PHE A 45 0.96 -0.55 -6.03
N LEU A 46 1.94 -0.17 -5.21
CA LEU A 46 2.65 -1.08 -4.32
C LEU A 46 2.56 -0.54 -2.89
N ARG A 47 2.00 -1.34 -1.99
CA ARG A 47 2.04 -1.09 -0.53
C ARG A 47 2.89 -2.16 0.13
N ASN A 48 3.99 -1.71 0.72
CA ASN A 48 4.78 -2.45 1.69
C ASN A 48 5.50 -1.42 2.59
N VAL A 49 6.30 -1.89 3.54
CA VAL A 49 6.91 -1.10 4.61
C VAL A 49 5.89 -0.64 5.64
N TYR A 50 6.12 -1.10 6.87
CA TYR A 50 5.42 -0.66 8.06
C TYR A 50 6.43 0.06 8.93
N SER A 51 6.03 1.20 9.47
CA SER A 51 6.83 1.89 10.47
C SER A 51 5.97 2.24 11.67
N TYR A 52 6.53 2.02 12.86
CA TYR A 52 5.95 2.56 14.08
C TYR A 52 6.09 4.08 14.05
N ALA A 53 4.97 4.78 14.21
CA ALA A 53 4.98 6.24 14.22
C ALA A 53 5.02 6.75 15.65
N THR A 54 6.23 7.08 16.10
CA THR A 54 6.42 7.77 17.37
C THR A 54 5.58 9.05 17.37
N ASN A 55 4.76 9.22 18.40
CA ASN A 55 3.85 10.35 18.57
C ASN A 55 2.85 10.54 17.40
N PHE A 56 2.46 9.46 16.72
CA PHE A 56 1.51 9.47 15.60
C PHE A 56 1.91 10.41 14.46
N LYS A 57 3.21 10.59 14.24
CA LYS A 57 3.75 11.46 13.19
C LYS A 57 4.54 10.66 12.16
N THR A 58 4.51 11.13 10.92
CA THR A 58 5.40 10.69 9.85
C THR A 58 5.93 11.91 9.11
N THR A 59 7.11 11.78 8.54
CA THR A 59 7.79 12.83 7.79
C THR A 59 7.85 12.51 6.31
N LYS A 60 8.12 13.52 5.49
CA LYS A 60 8.42 13.30 4.06
C LYS A 60 9.61 12.37 3.85
N GLN A 61 10.60 12.42 4.75
CA GLN A 61 11.77 11.54 4.69
C GLN A 61 11.39 10.06 4.91
N ASP A 62 10.42 9.77 5.78
CA ASP A 62 9.93 8.41 5.99
C ASP A 62 9.27 7.85 4.72
N VAL A 63 8.46 8.68 4.04
CA VAL A 63 7.84 8.33 2.76
C VAL A 63 8.90 8.05 1.70
N LEU A 64 9.94 8.88 1.60
CA LEU A 64 11.03 8.68 0.64
C LEU A 64 11.85 7.43 0.95
N ARG A 65 12.09 7.12 2.23
CA ARG A 65 12.76 5.88 2.63
C ARG A 65 11.94 4.65 2.25
N ALA A 66 10.63 4.69 2.48
CA ALA A 66 9.73 3.62 2.09
C ALA A 66 9.68 3.44 0.56
N ARG A 67 9.68 4.55 -0.20
CA ARG A 67 9.75 4.55 -1.66
C ARG A 67 10.99 3.81 -2.17
N THR A 68 12.16 4.00 -1.56
CA THR A 68 13.38 3.27 -1.95
C THR A 68 13.21 1.75 -1.77
N GLN A 69 12.60 1.31 -0.67
CA GLN A 69 12.34 -0.12 -0.43
C GLN A 69 11.28 -0.68 -1.39
N GLN A 70 10.26 0.12 -1.70
CA GLN A 70 9.25 -0.20 -2.70
C GLN A 70 9.87 -0.34 -4.10
N GLN A 71 10.87 0.47 -4.43
CA GLN A 71 11.59 0.38 -5.70
C GLN A 71 12.32 -0.95 -5.81
N VAL A 72 13.03 -1.39 -4.75
CA VAL A 72 13.67 -2.72 -4.73
C VAL A 72 12.65 -3.84 -4.96
N ALA A 73 11.48 -3.76 -4.33
CA ALA A 73 10.41 -4.74 -4.53
C ALA A 73 9.79 -4.68 -5.94
N PHE A 74 9.76 -3.50 -6.55
CA PHE A 74 9.28 -3.28 -7.91
C PHE A 74 10.26 -3.86 -8.93
N ASP A 75 11.54 -3.52 -8.82
CA ASP A 75 12.61 -3.95 -9.73
C ASP A 75 12.72 -5.48 -9.79
N ARG A 76 12.60 -6.14 -8.63
CA ARG A 76 12.62 -7.61 -8.55
C ARG A 76 11.43 -8.27 -9.24
N ARG A 77 10.28 -7.59 -9.31
CA ARG A 77 9.03 -8.16 -9.86
C ARG A 77 8.87 -7.86 -11.34
N TRP A 78 9.27 -6.66 -11.77
CA TRP A 78 9.23 -6.25 -13.17
C TRP A 78 10.56 -5.63 -13.60
N PRO A 79 11.62 -6.45 -13.80
CA PRO A 79 12.92 -5.95 -14.23
C PRO A 79 12.86 -5.10 -15.52
N GLY A 80 11.96 -5.43 -16.44
CA GLY A 80 11.75 -4.68 -17.68
C GLY A 80 11.05 -3.32 -17.52
N LEU A 81 10.47 -3.05 -16.34
CA LEU A 81 9.79 -1.80 -16.02
C LEU A 81 10.56 -0.94 -15.01
N SER A 82 11.65 -1.44 -14.42
CA SER A 82 12.38 -0.81 -13.31
C SER A 82 12.67 0.68 -13.51
N SER A 83 12.98 1.09 -14.75
CA SER A 83 13.33 2.48 -15.09
C SER A 83 12.20 3.49 -14.92
N ILE A 84 10.93 3.07 -14.89
CA ILE A 84 9.80 4.00 -14.78
C ILE A 84 9.64 4.57 -13.37
N GLY A 85 10.09 3.83 -12.36
CA GLY A 85 9.94 4.16 -10.94
C GLY A 85 8.51 4.52 -10.53
N PHE A 86 8.40 5.45 -9.57
CA PHE A 86 7.12 5.89 -9.03
C PHE A 86 6.85 7.37 -9.30
N GLU A 87 5.65 7.72 -9.73
CA GLU A 87 5.22 9.12 -9.90
C GLU A 87 4.83 9.72 -8.55
N ALA A 88 4.17 8.94 -7.69
CA ALA A 88 3.69 9.38 -6.39
C ALA A 88 4.03 8.38 -5.28
N SER A 89 4.24 8.90 -4.08
CA SER A 89 4.48 8.11 -2.87
C SER A 89 3.84 8.80 -1.66
N TRP A 90 3.21 8.04 -0.78
CA TRP A 90 2.52 8.57 0.40
C TRP A 90 2.55 7.61 1.58
N GLY A 91 2.17 8.12 2.76
CA GLY A 91 1.99 7.35 3.98
C GLY A 91 0.59 7.54 4.56
N GLY A 92 0.11 6.54 5.30
CA GLY A 92 -1.17 6.57 6.00
C GLY A 92 -1.05 5.99 7.41
N LEU A 93 -1.80 6.58 8.33
CA LEU A 93 -1.95 6.04 9.67
C LEU A 93 -2.77 4.76 9.61
N LEU A 94 -2.30 3.72 10.31
CA LEU A 94 -3.01 2.47 10.47
C LEU A 94 -3.26 2.30 11.97
N THR A 95 -4.53 2.24 12.36
CA THR A 95 -4.94 1.98 13.73
C THR A 95 -5.05 0.47 13.95
N LEU A 96 -4.29 -0.04 14.91
CA LEU A 96 -4.31 -1.44 15.30
C LEU A 96 -4.81 -1.55 16.75
N ALA A 97 -5.68 -2.52 17.01
CA ALA A 97 -5.98 -2.96 18.36
C ALA A 97 -4.90 -3.96 18.82
N GLN A 98 -4.46 -3.85 20.07
CA GLN A 98 -3.41 -4.73 20.63
C GLN A 98 -3.80 -6.21 20.57
N ASN A 99 -5.08 -6.52 20.70
CA ASN A 99 -5.64 -7.87 20.63
C ASN A 99 -6.13 -8.27 19.22
N GLY A 100 -5.92 -7.42 18.21
CA GLY A 100 -6.44 -7.66 16.85
C GLY A 100 -7.97 -7.58 16.72
N GLY A 101 -8.68 -7.14 17.76
CA GLY A 101 -10.13 -6.97 17.74
C GLY A 101 -10.57 -5.76 16.91
N MET A 102 -11.78 -5.84 16.36
CA MET A 102 -12.47 -4.74 15.69
C MET A 102 -13.64 -4.29 16.56
N VAL A 103 -13.99 -3.01 16.50
CA VAL A 103 -15.23 -2.49 17.08
C VAL A 103 -16.22 -2.20 15.96
N PHE A 104 -17.38 -2.83 16.02
CA PHE A 104 -18.52 -2.49 15.17
C PHE A 104 -19.82 -2.79 15.93
N GLY A 105 -20.64 -1.77 16.21
CA GLY A 105 -21.92 -1.94 16.89
C GLY A 105 -22.16 -0.92 18.01
N GLU A 106 -23.16 -1.20 18.85
CA GLU A 106 -23.57 -0.34 19.96
C GLU A 106 -22.58 -0.45 21.13
N LEU A 107 -22.10 0.70 21.61
CA LEU A 107 -21.15 0.83 22.73
C LEU A 107 -21.83 1.31 24.02
N ALA A 108 -22.90 2.07 23.87
CA ALA A 108 -23.81 2.54 24.92
C ALA A 108 -25.16 2.88 24.28
N HIS A 109 -26.19 3.15 25.08
CA HIS A 109 -27.53 3.49 24.57
C HIS A 109 -27.47 4.57 23.49
N ASP A 110 -27.86 4.19 22.26
CA ASP A 110 -27.84 5.04 21.06
C ASP A 110 -26.45 5.59 20.67
N VAL A 111 -25.36 4.95 21.12
CA VAL A 111 -23.97 5.27 20.75
C VAL A 111 -23.37 4.10 20.00
N TYR A 112 -23.03 4.30 18.72
CA TYR A 112 -22.46 3.27 17.85
C TYR A 112 -21.01 3.59 17.48
N GLY A 113 -20.17 2.56 17.48
CA GLY A 113 -18.77 2.64 17.12
C GLY A 113 -18.42 1.81 15.89
N ALA A 114 -17.50 2.33 15.08
CA ALA A 114 -16.80 1.59 14.04
C ALA A 114 -15.30 1.95 14.13
N ALA A 115 -14.47 1.06 14.69
CA ALA A 115 -13.06 1.34 14.95
C ALA A 115 -12.17 0.08 14.82
N PHE A 116 -10.86 0.31 14.71
CA PHE A 116 -9.83 -0.72 14.64
C PHE A 116 -10.05 -1.74 13.51
N CYS A 117 -10.11 -1.24 12.27
CA CYS A 117 -10.19 -2.09 11.09
C CYS A 117 -8.96 -3.01 10.91
N ASN A 118 -7.88 -2.76 11.66
CA ASN A 118 -6.64 -3.54 11.71
C ASN A 118 -5.90 -3.73 10.37
N GLY A 119 -6.34 -3.05 9.30
CA GLY A 119 -5.61 -2.87 8.05
C GLY A 119 -6.03 -3.82 6.96
#